data_AF-A0A3N7HES5-F1
#
_entry.id   AF-A0A3N7HES5-F1
#
_cell.length_a   1.000
_cell.length_b   1.000
_cell.length_c   1.000
_cell.angle_alpha   90.00
_cell.angle_beta   90.00
_cell.angle_gamma   90.00
#
_symmetry.space_group_name_H-M   'P 1'
#
loop_
_entity.id
_entity.type
_entity.pdbx_description
1 polymer ?
#
loop_
_entity_poly.entity_id
_entity_poly.type
_entity_poly.pdbx_seq_one_letter_code
_entity_poly.pdbx_strand_id
1 'polypeptide(L)'
;PVCGGRGSGRRRGWQGPQFALTAPGLWYLARIELQSGGVIGGTIPGIPAILSGRNPGLAWGITPAWVDDQDLYIEEVQPGDPNRYRGANGWTEFTTRRETLRIRGADPQTITLRETENGPVIPAAHLDLATILPAGHVAALSWTGGHGEDRSMSALIGLMRAQDRRAAAQALRGMVAPALTVTLADAQGVGQVLAGALPHRPAGHQTAGRMPTPGWVVQNRWQGIGPAPAERAELSPESGIVAATGAAETGWAGLGHDRADGYRLGRLRHLIESREVHSRDSFIAAQTDIVSPVARGLLPLVGAELWFTGEPAAQGTPERLRQDALALLANWDGAMSEHLPVPMIYAAWMRALQDRLVRDDLGPLAQDLTELFPVFIDRVFRDTGGASEWCDIRQSAPVETCTQRAEIRRAHV
;
A
#
# COMPACT_ATOMS: atom_id res chain seq x y z
N PRO A 1 3.48 12.75 2.51
CA PRO A 1 4.19 14.05 2.54
C PRO A 1 3.50 15.05 1.61
N VAL A 2 3.45 16.33 2.00
CA VAL A 2 2.96 17.42 1.14
C VAL A 2 3.95 18.56 1.20
N CYS A 3 4.24 19.18 0.07
CA CYS A 3 4.91 20.48 0.02
C CYS A 3 4.13 21.42 -0.90
N GLY A 4 3.93 22.67 -0.47
CA GLY A 4 3.19 23.66 -1.24
C GLY A 4 3.30 25.08 -0.67
N GLY A 5 3.00 26.07 -1.49
CA GLY A 5 2.75 27.44 -1.04
C GLY A 5 2.91 28.46 -2.15
N ARG A 6 1.83 29.16 -2.53
CA ARG A 6 1.93 30.41 -3.29
C ARG A 6 2.08 31.58 -2.30
N GLY A 7 2.86 32.60 -2.66
CA GLY A 7 2.79 33.93 -2.03
C GLY A 7 3.59 34.27 -0.76
N SER A 8 4.12 33.33 0.05
CA SER A 8 4.71 33.69 1.38
C SER A 8 6.24 33.71 1.51
N GLY A 9 7.00 33.53 0.43
CA GLY A 9 8.48 33.56 0.46
C GLY A 9 9.18 32.42 1.22
N ARG A 10 8.46 31.60 2.00
CA ARG A 10 8.96 30.36 2.63
C ARG A 10 8.13 29.16 2.18
N ARG A 11 8.75 28.23 1.48
CA ARG A 11 8.12 26.93 1.12
C ARG A 11 8.03 26.07 2.38
N ARG A 12 6.88 25.41 2.56
CA ARG A 12 6.60 24.57 3.72
C ARG A 12 6.22 23.17 3.25
N GLY A 13 6.68 22.18 4.02
CA GLY A 13 6.36 20.78 3.80
C GLY A 13 6.17 20.03 5.11
N TRP A 14 5.48 18.89 5.05
CA TRP A 14 5.25 18.01 6.19
C TRP A 14 5.17 16.53 5.77
N GLN A 15 5.54 15.62 6.68
CA GLN A 15 5.34 14.18 6.55
C GLN A 15 4.72 13.53 7.80
N GLY A 16 4.00 12.42 7.61
CA GLY A 16 3.53 11.54 8.67
C GLY A 16 3.67 10.08 8.26
N PRO A 17 4.85 9.44 8.43
CA PRO A 17 5.00 8.03 8.14
C PRO A 17 4.12 7.20 9.09
N GLN A 18 3.34 6.27 8.53
CA GLN A 18 2.38 5.45 9.29
C GLN A 18 2.95 4.04 9.45
N PHE A 19 3.26 3.68 10.69
CA PHE A 19 3.66 2.34 11.11
C PHE A 19 2.90 1.95 12.37
N ALA A 20 2.88 0.66 12.70
CA ALA A 20 2.31 0.19 13.96
C ALA A 20 2.95 0.92 15.16
N LEU A 21 2.11 1.35 16.10
CA LEU A 21 2.57 2.04 17.31
C LEU A 21 3.20 1.02 18.26
N THR A 22 4.43 1.29 18.67
CA THR A 22 5.26 0.41 19.51
C THR A 22 5.93 1.20 20.63
N ALA A 23 6.32 0.50 21.70
CA ALA A 23 7.10 1.05 22.80
C ALA A 23 8.33 0.15 23.05
N PRO A 24 9.57 0.62 22.75
CA PRO A 24 9.91 1.93 22.20
C PRO A 24 9.41 2.14 20.77
N GLY A 25 9.17 3.39 20.39
CA GLY A 25 8.72 3.73 19.04
C GLY A 25 9.80 3.47 17.98
N LEU A 26 9.37 3.14 16.76
CA LEU A 26 10.25 2.87 15.62
C LEU A 26 11.11 4.10 15.24
N TRP A 27 10.51 5.29 15.28
CA TRP A 27 11.14 6.53 14.85
C TRP A 27 11.95 7.18 15.97
N TYR A 28 13.18 7.57 15.62
CA TYR A 28 14.12 8.29 16.46
C TYR A 28 14.44 9.65 15.84
N LEU A 29 14.31 10.73 16.62
CA LEU A 29 14.68 12.08 16.16
C LEU A 29 16.19 12.27 16.38
N ALA A 30 16.89 12.66 15.32
CA ALA A 30 18.34 12.82 15.34
C ALA A 30 18.80 14.07 14.58
N ARG A 31 20.00 14.53 14.94
CA ARG A 31 20.80 15.50 14.18
C ARG A 31 22.15 14.88 13.85
N ILE A 32 22.54 14.93 12.58
CA ILE A 32 23.83 14.44 12.09
C ILE A 32 24.60 15.64 11.51
N GLU A 33 25.80 15.89 12.02
CA GLU A 33 26.70 16.91 11.46
C GLU A 33 27.59 16.29 10.38
N LEU A 34 27.40 16.76 9.14
CA LEU A 34 28.24 16.38 8.01
C LEU A 34 29.18 17.54 7.67
N GLN A 35 30.23 17.29 6.89
CA GLN A 35 31.08 18.37 6.35
C GLN A 35 30.28 19.36 5.49
N SER A 36 29.18 18.91 4.88
CA SER A 36 28.24 19.73 4.10
C SER A 36 27.22 20.50 4.96
N GLY A 37 27.26 20.36 6.28
CA GLY A 37 26.34 21.00 7.23
C GLY A 37 25.44 20.01 8.00
N GLY A 38 24.71 20.56 8.96
CA GLY A 38 23.83 19.80 9.84
C GLY A 38 22.55 19.32 9.18
N VAL A 39 22.21 18.06 9.42
CA VAL A 39 20.99 17.40 8.94
C VAL A 39 20.14 17.00 10.14
N ILE A 40 18.84 17.34 10.12
CA ILE A 40 17.91 17.06 11.23
C ILE A 40 16.66 16.35 10.73
N GLY A 41 16.14 15.41 11.51
CA GLY A 41 14.87 14.76 11.21
C GLY A 41 14.65 13.44 11.93
N GLY A 42 13.72 12.64 11.41
CA GLY A 42 13.44 11.28 11.85
C GLY A 42 14.30 10.25 11.12
N THR A 43 14.77 9.26 11.89
CA THR A 43 15.48 8.06 11.43
C THR A 43 14.99 6.83 12.21
N ILE A 44 15.53 5.66 11.91
CA ILE A 44 15.32 4.41 12.65
C ILE A 44 16.66 4.05 13.31
N PRO A 45 16.69 3.63 14.58
CA PRO A 45 17.91 3.20 15.24
C PRO A 45 18.73 2.20 14.40
N GLY A 46 20.01 2.47 14.23
CA GLY A 46 20.93 1.67 13.40
C GLY A 46 21.07 2.14 11.95
N ILE A 47 20.17 2.99 11.43
CA ILE A 47 20.30 3.55 10.08
C ILE A 47 21.15 4.84 10.13
N PRO A 48 22.28 4.93 9.40
CA PRO A 48 23.15 6.10 9.41
C PRO A 48 22.65 7.22 8.49
N ALA A 49 21.34 7.41 8.40
CA ALA A 49 20.72 8.39 7.52
C ALA A 49 19.42 8.96 8.11
N ILE A 50 19.16 10.24 7.88
CA ILE A 50 17.88 10.86 8.18
C ILE A 50 16.91 10.53 7.03
N LEU A 51 15.95 9.65 7.30
CA LEU A 51 14.97 9.20 6.30
C LEU A 51 13.94 10.27 5.96
N SER A 52 13.64 11.14 6.92
CA SER A 52 12.64 12.20 6.76
C SER A 52 13.09 13.43 7.52
N GLY A 53 13.39 14.53 6.82
CA GLY A 53 14.06 15.65 7.48
C GLY A 53 14.50 16.75 6.52
N ARG A 54 15.52 17.49 6.93
CA ARG A 54 16.10 18.57 6.12
C ARG A 54 17.56 18.81 6.44
N ASN A 55 18.26 19.36 5.46
CA ASN A 55 19.53 20.07 5.60
C ASN A 55 19.29 21.58 5.36
N PRO A 56 20.33 22.43 5.25
CA PRO A 56 20.13 23.87 5.01
C PRO A 56 19.46 24.24 3.69
N GLY A 57 19.66 23.46 2.62
CA GLY A 57 19.18 23.77 1.26
C GLY A 57 17.95 22.97 0.81
N LEU A 58 17.71 21.81 1.42
CA LEU A 58 16.72 20.82 0.99
C LEU A 58 15.98 20.21 2.18
N ALA A 59 14.67 20.05 2.03
CA ALA A 59 13.83 19.20 2.87
C ALA A 59 13.29 18.02 2.06
N TRP A 60 13.10 16.87 2.72
CA TRP A 60 12.53 15.67 2.11
C TRP A 60 11.63 14.90 3.07
N GLY A 61 10.70 14.16 2.47
CA GLY A 61 9.87 13.20 3.18
C GLY A 61 9.61 11.97 2.33
N ILE A 62 9.58 10.80 2.96
CA ILE A 62 9.41 9.51 2.28
C ILE A 62 8.01 8.91 2.51
N THR A 63 7.56 8.15 1.52
CA THR A 63 6.37 7.28 1.58
C THR A 63 6.69 5.98 0.85
N PRO A 64 6.20 4.81 1.28
CA PRO A 64 6.29 3.60 0.47
C PRO A 64 5.69 3.80 -0.93
N ALA A 65 6.36 3.32 -1.96
CA ALA A 65 5.95 3.52 -3.35
C ALA A 65 4.97 2.46 -3.90
N TRP A 66 4.79 1.34 -3.19
CA TRP A 66 3.95 0.21 -3.62
C TRP A 66 4.25 -0.24 -5.06
N VAL A 67 5.53 -0.31 -5.39
CA VAL A 67 5.98 -0.95 -6.63
C VAL A 67 6.07 -2.45 -6.39
N ASP A 68 5.84 -3.21 -7.44
CA ASP A 68 5.99 -4.66 -7.48
C ASP A 68 7.44 -5.00 -7.80
N ASP A 69 8.23 -5.08 -6.72
CA ASP A 69 9.67 -5.37 -6.69
C ASP A 69 10.00 -6.78 -6.17
N GLN A 70 8.99 -7.64 -6.05
CA GLN A 70 9.10 -9.02 -5.55
C GLN A 70 8.32 -9.99 -6.45
N ASP A 71 8.93 -11.12 -6.79
CA ASP A 71 8.26 -12.23 -7.47
C ASP A 71 8.46 -13.53 -6.71
N LEU A 72 7.42 -14.37 -6.69
CA LEU A 72 7.51 -15.75 -6.23
C LEU A 72 7.63 -16.70 -7.43
N TYR A 73 8.69 -17.49 -7.41
CA TYR A 73 8.94 -18.56 -8.37
C TYR A 73 8.61 -19.91 -7.74
N ILE A 74 7.80 -20.72 -8.42
CA ILE A 74 7.50 -22.08 -8.03
C ILE A 74 8.50 -23.00 -8.75
N GLU A 75 9.32 -23.69 -7.97
CA GLU A 75 10.44 -24.50 -8.43
C GLU A 75 10.10 -25.98 -8.27
N GLU A 76 10.22 -26.75 -9.35
CA GLU A 76 10.01 -28.20 -9.34
C GLU A 76 11.23 -28.90 -8.75
N VAL A 77 11.06 -29.66 -7.67
CA VAL A 77 12.13 -30.48 -7.06
C VAL A 77 12.28 -31.78 -7.83
N GLN A 78 13.53 -32.21 -8.08
CA GLN A 78 13.79 -33.42 -8.85
C GLN A 78 13.19 -34.66 -8.14
N PRO A 79 12.34 -35.44 -8.82
CA PRO A 79 11.86 -36.70 -8.27
C PRO A 79 13.04 -37.65 -7.98
N GLY A 80 13.12 -38.14 -6.75
CA GLY A 80 14.20 -39.02 -6.30
C GLY A 80 15.49 -38.32 -5.84
N ASP A 81 15.61 -37.00 -6.02
CA ASP A 81 16.74 -36.21 -5.53
C ASP A 81 16.28 -34.84 -4.98
N PRO A 82 16.05 -34.72 -3.66
CA PRO A 82 15.52 -33.48 -3.06
C PRO A 82 16.52 -32.32 -3.01
N ASN A 83 17.78 -32.56 -3.40
CA ASN A 83 18.83 -31.53 -3.43
C ASN A 83 18.91 -30.81 -4.78
N ARG A 84 18.06 -31.19 -5.74
CA ARG A 84 18.03 -30.59 -7.07
C ARG A 84 16.65 -30.08 -7.41
N TYR A 85 16.61 -29.03 -8.21
CA TYR A 85 15.39 -28.43 -8.75
C TYR A 85 15.54 -28.17 -10.24
N ARG A 86 14.43 -27.93 -10.91
CA ARG A 86 14.42 -27.67 -12.34
C ARG A 86 14.86 -26.22 -12.60
N GLY A 87 16.12 -26.03 -12.96
CA GLY A 87 16.63 -24.77 -13.47
C GLY A 87 16.32 -24.58 -14.95
N ALA A 88 16.70 -23.41 -15.49
CA ALA A 88 16.47 -23.08 -16.90
C ALA A 88 17.23 -24.01 -17.88
N ASN A 89 18.33 -24.61 -17.43
CA ASN A 89 19.20 -25.48 -18.24
C ASN A 89 19.10 -26.96 -17.84
N GLY A 90 18.07 -27.35 -17.08
CA GLY A 90 17.87 -28.71 -16.57
C GLY A 90 17.96 -28.77 -15.05
N TRP A 91 18.18 -29.97 -14.50
CA TRP A 91 18.25 -30.18 -13.05
C TRP A 91 19.50 -29.51 -12.45
N THR A 92 19.30 -28.51 -11.59
CA THR A 92 20.32 -27.71 -10.91
C THR A 92 20.33 -28.02 -9.42
N GLU A 93 21.49 -28.04 -8.78
CA GLU A 93 21.60 -28.21 -7.33
C GLU A 93 21.14 -26.94 -6.59
N PHE A 94 20.47 -27.10 -5.45
CA PHE A 94 20.26 -25.99 -4.54
C PHE A 94 21.60 -25.53 -3.96
N THR A 95 21.82 -24.21 -3.91
CA THR A 95 22.85 -23.66 -3.03
C THR A 95 22.40 -23.88 -1.59
N THR A 96 23.19 -24.61 -0.79
CA THR A 96 22.83 -24.96 0.58
C THR A 96 23.79 -24.34 1.58
N ARG A 97 23.24 -23.83 2.68
CA ARG A 97 24.01 -23.35 3.83
C ARG A 97 23.40 -23.86 5.12
N ARG A 98 24.23 -24.46 5.98
CA ARG A 98 23.79 -24.88 7.33
C ARG A 98 24.06 -23.76 8.32
N GLU A 99 23.05 -23.42 9.10
CA GLU A 99 23.14 -22.41 10.16
C GLU A 99 22.76 -23.04 11.50
N THR A 100 23.51 -22.71 12.55
CA THR A 100 23.25 -23.23 13.91
C THR A 100 22.61 -22.13 14.76
N LEU A 101 21.32 -22.29 15.06
CA LEU A 101 20.56 -21.45 15.96
C LEU A 101 20.89 -21.81 17.41
N ARG A 102 21.54 -20.87 18.13
CA ARG A 102 21.81 -21.01 19.55
C ARG A 102 20.59 -20.56 20.36
N ILE A 103 20.00 -21.48 21.13
CA ILE A 103 18.78 -21.22 21.90
C ILE A 103 19.14 -21.10 23.37
N ARG A 104 18.74 -20.00 24.02
CA ARG A 104 19.01 -19.80 25.44
C ARG A 104 18.27 -20.87 26.26
N GLY A 105 19.03 -21.67 27.01
CA GLY A 105 18.47 -22.70 27.88
C GLY A 105 18.03 -23.98 27.18
N ALA A 106 18.37 -24.18 25.90
CA ALA A 106 18.10 -25.40 25.15
C ALA A 106 19.28 -25.76 24.23
N ASP A 107 19.27 -26.97 23.71
CA ASP A 107 20.29 -27.41 22.76
C ASP A 107 20.24 -26.60 21.45
N PRO A 108 21.38 -26.29 20.84
CA PRO A 108 21.41 -25.59 19.55
C PRO A 108 20.69 -26.40 18.46
N GLN A 109 19.93 -25.72 17.61
CA GLN A 109 19.25 -26.33 16.47
C GLN A 109 19.97 -25.97 15.17
N THR A 110 20.21 -26.95 14.30
CA THR A 110 20.77 -26.66 12.98
C THR A 110 19.67 -26.63 11.93
N ILE A 111 19.63 -25.57 11.13
CA ILE A 111 18.74 -25.43 9.98
C ILE A 111 19.54 -25.46 8.68
N THR A 112 18.90 -25.86 7.58
CA THR A 112 19.48 -25.81 6.23
C THR A 112 18.74 -24.75 5.43
N LEU A 113 19.45 -23.70 5.05
CA LEU A 113 18.99 -22.69 4.10
C LEU A 113 19.25 -23.21 2.69
N ARG A 114 18.28 -23.02 1.79
CA ARG A 114 18.37 -23.37 0.37
C ARG A 114 18.10 -22.14 -0.47
N GLU A 115 18.82 -22.02 -1.57
CA GLU A 115 18.68 -20.95 -2.54
C GLU A 115 18.71 -21.55 -3.96
N THR A 116 17.83 -21.03 -4.81
CA THR A 116 17.83 -21.31 -6.26
C THR A 116 18.48 -20.14 -6.99
N GLU A 117 18.68 -20.29 -8.30
CA GLU A 117 19.07 -19.18 -9.17
C GLU A 117 18.06 -18.00 -9.15
N ASN A 118 16.83 -18.21 -8.66
CA ASN A 118 15.81 -17.17 -8.55
C ASN A 118 15.70 -16.59 -7.13
N GLY A 119 16.48 -17.09 -6.16
CA GLY A 119 16.57 -16.56 -4.81
C GLY A 119 16.32 -17.58 -3.69
N PRO A 120 16.25 -17.12 -2.43
CA PRO A 120 16.08 -18.00 -1.27
C PRO A 120 14.74 -18.73 -1.29
N VAL A 121 14.76 -20.00 -0.88
CA VAL A 121 13.57 -20.84 -0.74
C VAL A 121 12.79 -20.44 0.52
N ILE A 122 11.53 -20.09 0.36
CA ILE A 122 10.60 -19.84 1.46
C ILE A 122 9.96 -21.17 1.90
N PRO A 123 9.95 -21.51 3.19
CA PRO A 123 9.28 -22.72 3.66
C PRO A 123 7.76 -22.64 3.44
N ALA A 124 7.16 -23.75 3.00
CA ALA A 124 5.73 -23.82 2.66
C ALA A 124 4.78 -23.45 3.82
N ALA A 125 5.23 -23.59 5.08
CA ALA A 125 4.46 -23.22 6.26
C ALA A 125 4.31 -21.70 6.47
N HIS A 126 5.07 -20.88 5.74
CA HIS A 126 4.98 -19.42 5.80
C HIS A 126 4.07 -18.90 4.69
N LEU A 127 3.38 -17.79 4.96
CA LEU A 127 2.56 -17.06 3.98
C LEU A 127 1.51 -17.94 3.27
N ASP A 128 1.03 -18.97 3.96
CA ASP A 128 0.07 -19.97 3.46
C ASP A 128 0.48 -20.62 2.12
N LEU A 129 1.79 -20.65 1.81
CA LEU A 129 2.31 -21.18 0.56
C LEU A 129 1.95 -22.66 0.36
N ALA A 130 1.79 -23.43 1.43
CA ALA A 130 1.32 -24.81 1.38
C ALA A 130 -0.04 -24.98 0.69
N THR A 131 -0.88 -23.94 0.65
CA THR A 131 -2.20 -23.97 0.00
C THR A 131 -2.12 -23.89 -1.52
N ILE A 132 -1.03 -23.33 -2.06
CA ILE A 132 -0.84 -23.10 -3.50
C ILE A 132 0.32 -23.90 -4.10
N LEU A 133 1.21 -24.46 -3.28
CA LEU A 133 2.36 -25.23 -3.73
C LEU A 133 1.95 -26.66 -4.13
N PRO A 134 2.19 -27.07 -5.39
CA PRO A 134 2.01 -28.47 -5.78
C PRO A 134 2.98 -29.39 -5.04
N ALA A 135 2.63 -30.67 -4.92
CA ALA A 135 3.53 -31.67 -4.37
C ALA A 135 4.86 -31.72 -5.16
N GLY A 136 5.98 -31.87 -4.45
CA GLY A 136 7.31 -31.86 -5.06
C GLY A 136 7.78 -30.48 -5.55
N HIS A 137 7.16 -29.39 -5.10
CA HIS A 137 7.60 -28.03 -5.45
C HIS A 137 7.99 -27.22 -4.21
N VAL A 138 8.78 -26.17 -4.43
CA VAL A 138 9.14 -25.16 -3.42
C VAL A 138 8.94 -23.76 -3.97
N ALA A 139 8.73 -22.77 -3.11
CA ALA A 139 8.67 -21.37 -3.50
C ALA A 139 10.03 -20.69 -3.29
N ALA A 140 10.53 -19.96 -4.29
CA ALA A 140 11.70 -19.11 -4.21
C ALA A 140 11.29 -17.65 -4.35
N LEU A 141 11.87 -16.78 -3.52
CA LEU A 141 11.62 -15.33 -3.55
C LEU A 141 12.71 -14.61 -4.33
N SER A 142 12.31 -13.94 -5.40
CA SER A 142 13.14 -12.93 -6.04
C SER A 142 12.72 -11.55 -5.54
N TRP A 143 13.66 -10.79 -4.98
CA TRP A 143 13.43 -9.42 -4.50
C TRP A 143 14.56 -8.53 -4.98
N THR A 144 14.25 -7.32 -5.44
CA THR A 144 15.26 -6.34 -5.88
C THR A 144 16.32 -6.07 -4.81
N GLY A 145 15.94 -6.03 -3.52
CA GLY A 145 16.87 -5.86 -2.40
C GLY A 145 17.81 -7.05 -2.17
N GLY A 146 17.48 -8.23 -2.68
CA GLY A 146 18.36 -9.41 -2.69
C GLY A 146 19.20 -9.54 -3.97
N HIS A 147 19.04 -8.64 -4.93
CA HIS A 147 19.61 -8.77 -6.27
C HIS A 147 20.83 -7.86 -6.46
N GLY A 148 22.02 -8.41 -6.22
CA GLY A 148 23.30 -7.73 -6.49
C GLY A 148 23.75 -6.74 -5.40
N GLU A 149 24.50 -5.70 -5.79
CA GLU A 149 25.03 -4.70 -4.85
C GLU A 149 23.95 -3.68 -4.44
N ASP A 150 23.60 -3.66 -3.16
CA ASP A 150 22.69 -2.65 -2.61
C ASP A 150 23.40 -1.33 -2.31
N ARG A 151 23.07 -0.29 -3.10
CA ARG A 151 23.60 1.07 -2.95
C ARG A 151 22.65 2.03 -2.22
N SER A 152 21.56 1.53 -1.63
CA SER A 152 20.53 2.33 -0.96
C SER A 152 21.10 3.21 0.14
N MET A 153 22.01 2.70 0.97
CA MET A 153 22.66 3.52 2.00
C MET A 153 23.52 4.64 1.41
N SER A 154 24.20 4.39 0.30
CA SER A 154 24.96 5.44 -0.39
C SER A 154 24.05 6.50 -0.98
N ALA A 155 22.89 6.10 -1.54
CA ALA A 155 21.89 7.02 -2.05
C ALA A 155 21.29 7.90 -0.94
N LEU A 156 20.98 7.33 0.23
CA LEU A 156 20.46 8.08 1.38
C LEU A 156 21.49 9.05 1.96
N ILE A 157 22.76 8.67 2.04
CA ILE A 157 23.85 9.60 2.42
C ILE A 157 23.99 10.71 1.37
N GLY A 158 23.88 10.38 0.08
CA GLY A 158 23.86 11.34 -1.02
C GLY A 158 22.70 12.34 -0.90
N LEU A 159 21.50 11.87 -0.56
CA LEU A 159 20.32 12.71 -0.30
C LEU A 159 20.58 13.71 0.83
N MET A 160 21.17 13.25 1.94
CA MET A 160 21.51 14.15 3.06
C MET A 160 22.50 15.26 2.68
N ARG A 161 23.38 15.01 1.71
CA ARG A 161 24.38 15.97 1.21
C ARG A 161 23.87 16.87 0.08
N ALA A 162 22.75 16.50 -0.55
CA ALA A 162 22.22 17.21 -1.71
C ALA A 162 21.80 18.65 -1.37
N GLN A 163 22.17 19.60 -2.23
CA GLN A 163 21.90 21.02 -2.00
C GLN A 163 20.55 21.48 -2.57
N ASP A 164 19.98 20.72 -3.51
CA ASP A 164 18.72 21.01 -4.17
C ASP A 164 18.00 19.74 -4.63
N ARG A 165 16.78 19.89 -5.14
CA ARG A 165 15.94 18.78 -5.61
C ARG A 165 16.57 17.98 -6.75
N ARG A 166 17.38 18.60 -7.62
CA ARG A 166 18.00 17.92 -8.77
C ARG A 166 19.15 17.03 -8.32
N ALA A 167 20.01 17.54 -7.45
CA ALA A 167 21.09 16.76 -6.83
C ALA A 167 20.52 15.59 -6.00
N ALA A 168 19.41 15.82 -5.28
CA ALA A 168 18.72 14.78 -4.54
C ALA A 168 18.15 13.69 -5.46
N ALA A 169 17.47 14.08 -6.54
CA ALA A 169 16.96 13.14 -7.54
C ALA A 169 18.08 12.29 -8.14
N GLN A 170 19.23 12.89 -8.45
CA GLN A 170 20.39 12.17 -8.97
C GLN A 170 20.97 11.17 -7.95
N ALA A 171 21.10 11.57 -6.67
CA ALA A 171 21.57 10.68 -5.61
C ALA A 171 20.62 9.48 -5.42
N LEU A 172 19.32 9.73 -5.48
CA LEU A 172 18.27 8.73 -5.30
C LEU A 172 18.19 7.69 -6.42
N ARG A 173 18.87 7.89 -7.56
CA ARG A 173 19.01 6.84 -8.60
C ARG A 173 19.80 5.63 -8.13
N GLY A 174 20.60 5.76 -7.07
CA GLY A 174 21.31 4.65 -6.44
C GLY A 174 20.46 3.86 -5.43
N MET A 175 19.22 4.26 -5.19
CA MET A 175 18.31 3.56 -4.28
C MET A 175 17.85 2.25 -4.92
N VAL A 176 18.01 1.13 -4.22
CA VAL A 176 17.57 -0.19 -4.65
C VAL A 176 16.30 -0.59 -3.90
N ALA A 177 16.37 -0.68 -2.57
CA ALA A 177 15.26 -1.12 -1.73
C ALA A 177 15.30 -0.47 -0.33
N PRO A 178 14.13 -0.25 0.32
CA PRO A 178 12.80 -0.38 -0.26
C PRO A 178 12.52 0.74 -1.27
N ALA A 179 11.59 0.52 -2.19
CA ALA A 179 11.13 1.56 -3.08
C ALA A 179 10.28 2.62 -2.35
N LEU A 180 10.64 3.88 -2.55
CA LEU A 180 10.09 5.04 -1.85
C LEU A 180 9.69 6.12 -2.84
N THR A 181 8.52 6.69 -2.61
CA THR A 181 8.17 8.02 -3.08
C THR A 181 8.82 9.05 -2.17
N VAL A 182 9.73 9.85 -2.73
CA VAL A 182 10.43 10.92 -2.01
C VAL A 182 9.90 12.27 -2.48
N THR A 183 9.21 12.96 -1.58
CA THR A 183 8.84 14.37 -1.75
C THR A 183 10.02 15.24 -1.35
N LEU A 184 10.33 16.24 -2.17
CA LEU A 184 11.47 17.12 -2.01
C LEU A 184 11.02 18.59 -2.04
N ALA A 185 11.68 19.46 -1.29
CA ALA A 185 11.42 20.90 -1.31
C ALA A 185 12.71 21.70 -1.08
N ASP A 186 12.97 22.68 -1.95
CA ASP A 186 14.08 23.63 -1.85
C ASP A 186 13.58 25.07 -2.09
N ALA A 187 14.50 26.03 -2.14
CA ALA A 187 14.18 27.44 -2.38
C ALA A 187 13.48 27.69 -3.73
N GLN A 188 13.73 26.84 -4.73
CA GLN A 188 13.19 26.98 -6.09
C GLN A 188 11.83 26.28 -6.25
N GLY A 189 11.32 25.56 -5.25
CA GLY A 189 10.02 24.90 -5.31
C GLY A 189 9.97 23.52 -4.67
N VAL A 190 9.02 22.70 -5.14
CA VAL A 190 8.73 21.36 -4.65
C VAL A 190 8.86 20.33 -5.77
N GLY A 191 9.11 19.08 -5.43
CA GLY A 191 9.16 18.01 -6.41
C GLY A 191 8.95 16.64 -5.78
N GLN A 192 8.78 15.64 -6.61
CA GLN A 192 8.57 14.27 -6.18
C GLN A 192 9.32 13.31 -7.10
N VAL A 193 9.97 12.31 -6.50
CA VAL A 193 10.70 11.28 -7.23
C VAL A 193 10.33 9.90 -6.70
N LEU A 194 10.34 8.92 -7.59
CA LEU A 194 10.32 7.51 -7.21
C LEU A 194 11.77 7.02 -7.11
N ALA A 195 12.16 6.56 -5.93
CA ALA A 195 13.49 6.04 -5.63
C ALA A 195 13.37 4.54 -5.31
N GLY A 196 14.07 3.69 -6.07
CA GLY A 196 14.01 2.23 -5.91
C GLY A 196 14.32 1.53 -7.23
N ALA A 197 14.69 0.26 -7.14
CA ALA A 197 14.88 -0.59 -8.30
C ALA A 197 13.59 -1.33 -8.66
N LEU A 198 13.42 -1.60 -9.95
CA LEU A 198 12.32 -2.36 -10.53
C LEU A 198 12.88 -3.56 -11.29
N PRO A 199 12.22 -4.72 -11.22
CA PRO A 199 12.60 -5.87 -12.02
C PRO A 199 12.22 -5.66 -13.49
N HIS A 200 13.10 -6.05 -14.40
CA HIS A 200 12.82 -6.07 -15.83
C HIS A 200 12.15 -7.40 -16.19
N ARG A 201 10.81 -7.42 -16.18
CA ARG A 201 10.01 -8.57 -16.61
C ARG A 201 9.89 -8.61 -18.15
N PRO A 202 10.13 -9.75 -18.81
CA PRO A 202 9.90 -9.90 -20.25
C PRO A 202 8.44 -9.65 -20.63
N ALA A 203 8.18 -9.20 -21.87
CA ALA A 203 6.82 -9.00 -22.36
C ALA A 203 5.96 -10.30 -22.36
N GLY A 204 6.62 -11.46 -22.44
CA GLY A 204 5.99 -12.78 -22.35
C GLY A 204 5.84 -13.32 -20.92
N HIS A 205 6.13 -12.53 -19.88
CA HIS A 205 5.99 -12.96 -18.49
C HIS A 205 4.52 -13.30 -18.19
N GLN A 206 4.26 -14.53 -17.75
CA GLN A 206 2.90 -15.09 -17.72
C GLN A 206 1.92 -14.29 -16.86
N THR A 207 2.39 -13.72 -15.75
CA THR A 207 1.54 -13.03 -14.77
C THR A 207 1.89 -11.55 -14.60
N ALA A 208 2.93 -11.06 -15.29
CA ALA A 208 3.54 -9.75 -15.04
C ALA A 208 3.73 -9.41 -13.53
N GLY A 209 4.07 -10.41 -12.70
CA GLY A 209 4.25 -10.28 -11.24
C GLY A 209 2.99 -10.45 -10.38
N ARG A 210 1.79 -10.58 -11.00
CA ARG A 210 0.52 -10.68 -10.25
C ARG A 210 0.32 -11.95 -9.45
N MET A 211 0.96 -13.03 -9.88
CA MET A 211 0.80 -14.36 -9.32
C MET A 211 2.12 -15.11 -9.42
N PRO A 212 2.37 -16.08 -8.52
CA PRO A 212 3.55 -16.94 -8.60
C PRO A 212 3.66 -17.62 -9.97
N THR A 213 4.88 -17.81 -10.44
CA THR A 213 5.14 -18.41 -11.76
C THR A 213 6.16 -19.54 -11.70
N PRO A 214 6.12 -20.49 -12.64
CA PRO A 214 7.16 -21.52 -12.75
C PRO A 214 8.56 -20.91 -12.94
N GLY A 215 9.51 -21.26 -12.06
CA GLY A 215 10.89 -20.74 -12.08
C GLY A 215 11.76 -21.27 -13.22
N TRP A 216 11.42 -22.45 -13.76
CA TRP A 216 12.12 -23.07 -14.90
C TRP A 216 11.74 -22.47 -16.27
N VAL A 217 10.70 -21.63 -16.33
CA VAL A 217 10.24 -20.99 -17.57
C VAL A 217 11.01 -19.69 -17.76
N VAL A 218 11.88 -19.66 -18.78
CA VAL A 218 12.78 -18.53 -19.06
C VAL A 218 12.04 -17.20 -19.21
N GLN A 219 10.83 -17.22 -19.78
CA GLN A 219 10.00 -16.03 -20.00
C GLN A 219 9.53 -15.36 -18.69
N ASN A 220 9.56 -16.08 -17.57
CA ASN A 220 9.19 -15.54 -16.26
C ASN A 220 10.40 -14.96 -15.50
N ARG A 221 11.63 -15.24 -15.93
CA ARG A 221 12.83 -14.79 -15.21
C ARG A 221 13.12 -13.31 -15.48
N TRP A 222 13.57 -12.60 -14.45
CA TRP A 222 13.99 -11.21 -14.58
C TRP A 222 15.19 -11.07 -15.52
N GLN A 223 15.16 -10.05 -16.38
CA GLN A 223 16.29 -9.66 -17.24
C GLN A 223 17.18 -8.62 -16.54
N GLY A 224 17.36 -8.79 -15.23
CA GLY A 224 18.01 -7.83 -14.34
C GLY A 224 17.04 -6.86 -13.68
N ILE A 225 17.62 -5.89 -12.97
CA ILE A 225 16.92 -4.82 -12.27
C ILE A 225 17.45 -3.47 -12.73
N GLY A 226 16.63 -2.43 -12.66
CA GLY A 226 17.00 -1.08 -13.03
C GLY A 226 16.34 -0.03 -12.14
N PRO A 227 16.90 1.18 -12.03
CA PRO A 227 16.27 2.24 -11.25
C PRO A 227 14.92 2.60 -11.86
N ALA A 228 14.01 3.11 -11.02
CA ALA A 228 12.77 3.69 -11.49
C ALA A 228 13.01 4.74 -12.60
N PRO A 229 12.15 4.79 -13.64
CA PRO A 229 12.39 5.65 -14.79
C PRO A 229 12.46 7.13 -14.40
N ALA A 230 13.54 7.81 -14.78
CA ALA A 230 13.82 9.18 -14.32
C ALA A 230 12.85 10.21 -14.92
N GLU A 231 12.27 9.92 -16.07
CA GLU A 231 11.21 10.70 -16.71
C GLU A 231 9.93 10.78 -15.88
N ARG A 232 9.75 9.88 -14.89
CA ARG A 232 8.62 9.90 -13.96
C ARG A 232 8.86 10.78 -12.73
N ALA A 233 10.01 11.45 -12.64
CA ALA A 233 10.28 12.45 -11.61
C ALA A 233 9.63 13.78 -11.98
N GLU A 234 8.79 14.32 -11.09
CA GLU A 234 8.20 15.64 -11.24
C GLU A 234 8.93 16.63 -10.33
N LEU A 235 9.98 17.26 -10.84
CA LEU A 235 10.82 18.16 -10.04
C LEU A 235 10.29 19.58 -9.92
N SER A 236 9.33 19.99 -10.76
CA SER A 236 8.74 21.33 -10.77
C SER A 236 7.30 21.28 -11.28
N PRO A 237 6.32 20.81 -10.48
CA PRO A 237 4.92 20.78 -10.88
C PRO A 237 4.40 22.20 -11.13
N GLU A 238 3.63 22.40 -12.20
CA GLU A 238 3.00 23.69 -12.52
C GLU A 238 2.05 24.17 -11.41
N SER A 239 1.39 23.23 -10.73
CA SER A 239 0.51 23.52 -9.58
C SER A 239 1.28 24.16 -8.42
N GLY A 240 2.58 23.86 -8.29
CA GLY A 240 3.42 24.19 -7.13
C GLY A 240 3.12 23.34 -5.90
N ILE A 241 2.44 22.20 -6.06
CA ILE A 241 2.02 21.28 -5.01
C ILE A 241 2.44 19.86 -5.40
N VAL A 242 2.96 19.11 -4.43
CA VAL A 242 3.13 17.64 -4.50
C VAL A 242 2.51 17.00 -3.28
N ALA A 243 1.88 15.84 -3.45
CA ALA A 243 1.24 15.08 -2.38
C ALA A 243 1.55 13.58 -2.51
N ALA A 244 1.68 12.87 -1.39
CA ALA A 244 1.83 11.42 -1.38
C ALA A 244 1.17 10.81 -0.16
N THR A 245 0.41 9.73 -0.40
CA THR A 245 -0.29 8.91 0.59
C THR A 245 0.00 7.41 0.45
N GLY A 246 0.89 7.02 -0.47
CA GLY A 246 1.12 5.62 -0.85
C GLY A 246 0.22 5.13 -1.98
N ALA A 247 -0.75 5.93 -2.44
CA ALA A 247 -1.46 5.70 -3.69
C ALA A 247 -0.59 6.11 -4.88
N ALA A 248 -0.71 5.41 -6.02
CA ALA A 248 0.02 5.80 -7.23
C ALA A 248 -0.51 7.12 -7.77
N GLU A 249 0.40 8.08 -7.97
CA GLU A 249 0.13 9.20 -8.84
C GLU A 249 0.08 8.72 -10.30
N THR A 250 -0.61 9.47 -11.16
CA THR A 250 -0.88 9.11 -12.57
C THR A 250 0.39 8.74 -13.34
N GLY A 251 1.55 9.34 -13.01
CA GLY A 251 2.84 9.05 -13.63
C GLY A 251 3.48 7.72 -13.23
N TRP A 252 3.00 7.06 -12.17
CA TRP A 252 3.58 5.81 -11.63
C TRP A 252 2.65 4.60 -11.80
N ALA A 253 1.60 4.75 -12.60
CA ALA A 253 0.76 3.63 -13.02
C ALA A 253 1.59 2.50 -13.65
N GLY A 254 1.13 1.27 -13.42
CA GLY A 254 1.73 0.04 -13.99
C GLY A 254 2.93 -0.54 -13.25
N LEU A 255 3.52 0.15 -12.27
CA LEU A 255 4.67 -0.35 -11.50
C LEU A 255 4.36 -1.39 -10.42
N GLY A 256 3.14 -1.93 -10.36
CA GLY A 256 2.65 -2.83 -9.31
C GLY A 256 1.14 -3.02 -9.32
N HIS A 257 0.63 -3.93 -8.49
CA HIS A 257 -0.76 -4.39 -8.54
C HIS A 257 -1.56 -4.04 -7.26
N ASP A 258 -0.93 -4.12 -6.09
CA ASP A 258 -1.60 -3.90 -4.79
C ASP A 258 -1.46 -2.47 -4.28
N ARG A 259 -2.19 -1.54 -4.90
CA ARG A 259 -2.06 -0.11 -4.58
C ARG A 259 -3.16 0.38 -3.64
N ALA A 260 -2.81 1.33 -2.78
CA ALA A 260 -3.79 2.11 -2.04
C ALA A 260 -4.75 2.84 -3.00
N ASP A 261 -6.01 2.95 -2.60
CA ASP A 261 -7.04 3.66 -3.37
C ASP A 261 -6.76 5.17 -3.49
N GLY A 262 -7.46 5.80 -4.44
CA GLY A 262 -7.33 7.23 -4.71
C GLY A 262 -8.04 8.14 -3.71
N TYR A 263 -8.88 7.62 -2.80
CA TYR A 263 -9.71 8.45 -1.93
C TYR A 263 -8.86 9.28 -0.96
N ARG A 264 -7.83 8.66 -0.36
CA ARG A 264 -6.92 9.35 0.56
C ARG A 264 -6.12 10.45 -0.12
N LEU A 265 -5.60 10.17 -1.33
CA LEU A 265 -4.85 11.16 -2.11
C LEU A 265 -5.77 12.31 -2.54
N GLY A 266 -6.99 11.99 -2.98
CA GLY A 266 -8.01 12.98 -3.34
C GLY A 266 -8.39 13.89 -2.17
N ARG A 267 -8.58 13.34 -0.96
CA ARG A 267 -8.84 14.13 0.24
C ARG A 267 -7.69 15.08 0.57
N LEU A 268 -6.46 14.58 0.51
CA LEU A 268 -5.27 15.39 0.75
C LEU A 268 -5.13 16.51 -0.28
N ARG A 269 -5.30 16.21 -1.58
CA ARG A 269 -5.29 17.23 -2.65
C ARG A 269 -6.35 18.29 -2.41
N HIS A 270 -7.59 17.89 -2.11
CA HIS A 270 -8.66 18.84 -1.80
C HIS A 270 -8.33 19.77 -0.61
N LEU A 271 -7.76 19.24 0.48
CA LEU A 271 -7.38 20.04 1.66
C LEU A 271 -6.26 21.05 1.36
N ILE A 272 -5.41 20.74 0.38
CA ILE A 272 -4.27 21.57 -0.01
C ILE A 272 -4.69 22.57 -1.08
N GLU A 273 -5.35 22.13 -2.15
CA GLU A 273 -5.77 22.96 -3.27
C GLU A 273 -6.91 23.94 -2.91
N SER A 274 -7.68 23.66 -1.87
CA SER A 274 -8.71 24.59 -1.35
C SER A 274 -8.14 25.87 -0.75
N ARG A 275 -6.81 25.99 -0.62
CA ARG A 275 -6.13 27.16 -0.09
C ARG A 275 -4.98 27.57 -1.00
N GLU A 276 -4.91 28.85 -1.34
CA GLU A 276 -3.78 29.39 -2.11
C GLU A 276 -2.49 29.47 -1.27
N VAL A 277 -2.64 29.74 0.03
CA VAL A 277 -1.54 29.93 0.98
C VAL A 277 -1.67 28.98 2.17
N HIS A 278 -0.58 28.30 2.52
CA HIS A 278 -0.51 27.41 3.67
C HIS A 278 0.29 28.00 4.84
N SER A 279 -0.31 27.94 6.03
CA SER A 279 0.36 28.20 7.30
C SER A 279 0.76 26.88 7.96
N ARG A 280 1.52 26.94 9.06
CA ARG A 280 1.77 25.74 9.88
C ARG A 280 0.45 25.12 10.35
N ASP A 281 -0.49 25.95 10.77
CA ASP A 281 -1.74 25.49 11.37
C ASP A 281 -2.66 24.86 10.31
N SER A 282 -2.61 25.32 9.06
CA SER A 282 -3.35 24.65 7.98
C SER A 282 -2.77 23.26 7.66
N PHE A 283 -1.45 23.05 7.82
CA PHE A 283 -0.88 21.71 7.76
C PHE A 283 -1.31 20.86 8.95
N ILE A 284 -1.28 21.38 10.19
CA ILE A 284 -1.75 20.64 11.37
C ILE A 284 -3.21 20.20 11.20
N ALA A 285 -4.07 21.08 10.69
CA ALA A 285 -5.46 20.76 10.39
C ALA A 285 -5.59 19.63 9.35
N ALA A 286 -4.74 19.61 8.32
CA ALA A 286 -4.74 18.53 7.33
C ALA A 286 -4.24 17.19 7.90
N GLN A 287 -3.35 17.21 8.89
CA GLN A 287 -2.82 16.00 9.54
C GLN A 287 -3.80 15.37 10.51
N THR A 288 -4.58 16.22 11.15
CA THR A 288 -5.58 15.84 12.17
C THR A 288 -6.98 15.69 11.54
N ASP A 289 -7.06 15.66 10.22
CA ASP A 289 -8.31 15.46 9.49
C ASP A 289 -8.85 14.05 9.75
N ILE A 290 -10.04 13.99 10.35
CA ILE A 290 -10.73 12.73 10.69
C ILE A 290 -11.84 12.39 9.69
N VAL A 291 -11.97 13.14 8.60
CA VAL A 291 -13.03 12.94 7.62
C VAL A 291 -12.70 11.74 6.73
N SER A 292 -13.62 10.78 6.64
CA SER A 292 -13.52 9.65 5.72
C SER A 292 -14.00 10.05 4.31
N PRO A 293 -13.12 10.19 3.31
CA PRO A 293 -13.53 10.42 1.93
C PRO A 293 -14.31 9.24 1.35
N VAL A 294 -14.02 8.04 1.83
CA VAL A 294 -14.74 6.81 1.46
C VAL A 294 -16.19 6.88 1.95
N ALA A 295 -16.43 7.29 3.19
CA ALA A 295 -17.79 7.44 3.72
C ALA A 295 -18.58 8.48 2.91
N ARG A 296 -17.98 9.65 2.62
CA ARG A 296 -18.60 10.68 1.79
C ARG A 296 -18.92 10.22 0.37
N GLY A 297 -18.08 9.35 -0.21
CA GLY A 297 -18.28 8.81 -1.56
C GLY A 297 -19.35 7.72 -1.62
N LEU A 298 -19.32 6.78 -0.67
CA LEU A 298 -20.20 5.61 -0.70
C LEU A 298 -21.59 5.85 -0.10
N LEU A 299 -21.72 6.68 0.94
CA LEU A 299 -23.01 6.88 1.61
C LEU A 299 -24.12 7.37 0.67
N PRO A 300 -23.90 8.42 -0.16
CA PRO A 300 -24.93 8.89 -1.08
C PRO A 300 -25.29 7.83 -2.13
N LEU A 301 -24.36 6.96 -2.49
CA LEU A 301 -24.55 5.90 -3.47
C LEU A 301 -25.34 4.72 -2.89
N VAL A 302 -24.88 4.18 -1.76
CA VAL A 302 -25.48 3.00 -1.13
C VAL A 302 -26.84 3.32 -0.50
N GLY A 303 -26.99 4.51 0.09
CA GLY A 303 -28.21 4.90 0.77
C GLY A 303 -29.22 5.65 -0.10
N ALA A 304 -28.92 5.92 -1.38
CA ALA A 304 -29.73 6.76 -2.26
C ALA A 304 -31.24 6.45 -2.19
N GLU A 305 -31.59 5.16 -2.21
CA GLU A 305 -32.97 4.66 -2.21
C GLU A 305 -33.48 4.27 -0.82
N LEU A 306 -32.64 4.43 0.22
CA LEU A 306 -32.97 4.11 1.61
C LEU A 306 -33.35 5.37 2.40
N TRP A 307 -32.92 6.53 1.92
CA TRP A 307 -33.23 7.80 2.56
C TRP A 307 -34.72 8.09 2.50
N PHE A 308 -35.32 8.34 3.67
CA PHE A 308 -36.70 8.81 3.80
C PHE A 308 -37.76 7.87 3.18
N THR A 309 -37.51 6.56 3.18
CA THR A 309 -38.47 5.55 2.69
C THR A 309 -39.23 4.86 3.82
N GLY A 310 -40.51 4.55 3.55
CA GLY A 310 -41.42 3.80 4.44
C GLY A 310 -42.20 4.66 5.43
N GLU A 311 -43.24 4.08 6.02
CA GLU A 311 -44.05 4.71 7.06
C GLU A 311 -43.26 4.87 8.38
N PRO A 312 -43.52 5.92 9.18
CA PRO A 312 -42.90 6.09 10.49
C PRO A 312 -43.13 4.85 11.38
N ALA A 313 -42.07 4.14 11.74
CA ALA A 313 -42.18 2.94 12.57
C ALA A 313 -42.49 3.27 14.05
N ALA A 314 -43.08 2.35 14.81
CA ALA A 314 -43.35 2.61 16.22
C ALA A 314 -42.05 2.79 17.04
N GLN A 315 -42.10 3.61 18.08
CA GLN A 315 -40.99 3.78 19.02
C GLN A 315 -40.55 2.44 19.60
N GLY A 316 -39.24 2.22 19.75
CA GLY A 316 -38.68 0.99 20.32
C GLY A 316 -38.64 -0.23 19.38
N THR A 317 -39.06 -0.13 18.11
CA THR A 317 -38.94 -1.24 17.15
C THR A 317 -37.61 -1.22 16.39
N PRO A 318 -37.14 -2.37 15.87
CA PRO A 318 -35.97 -2.43 14.98
C PRO A 318 -36.09 -1.53 13.75
N GLU A 319 -37.29 -1.38 13.20
CA GLU A 319 -37.55 -0.54 12.04
C GLU A 319 -37.37 0.95 12.37
N ARG A 320 -37.77 1.38 13.56
CA ARG A 320 -37.52 2.75 14.05
C ARG A 320 -36.03 2.99 14.26
N LEU A 321 -35.32 2.05 14.89
CA LEU A 321 -33.86 2.13 15.07
C LEU A 321 -33.13 2.25 13.72
N ARG A 322 -33.60 1.53 12.69
CA ARG A 322 -33.07 1.66 11.32
C ARG A 322 -33.35 3.04 10.73
N GLN A 323 -34.57 3.57 10.87
CA GLN A 323 -34.90 4.92 10.40
C GLN A 323 -34.04 6.00 11.09
N ASP A 324 -33.86 5.89 12.40
CA ASP A 324 -33.03 6.82 13.17
C ASP A 324 -31.54 6.72 12.76
N ALA A 325 -31.03 5.52 12.54
CA ALA A 325 -29.67 5.30 12.04
C ALA A 325 -29.47 5.87 10.63
N LEU A 326 -30.43 5.68 9.71
CA LEU A 326 -30.37 6.25 8.37
C LEU A 326 -30.42 7.79 8.42
N ALA A 327 -31.24 8.38 9.29
CA ALA A 327 -31.29 9.83 9.48
C ALA A 327 -29.96 10.39 10.04
N LEU A 328 -29.32 9.68 10.96
CA LEU A 328 -27.99 10.06 11.45
C LEU A 328 -26.93 10.01 10.35
N LEU A 329 -26.93 8.95 9.54
CA LEU A 329 -25.99 8.78 8.41
C LEU A 329 -26.21 9.84 7.33
N ALA A 330 -27.47 10.16 7.00
CA ALA A 330 -27.80 11.16 5.98
C ALA A 330 -27.35 12.58 6.36
N ASN A 331 -27.30 12.90 7.65
CA ASN A 331 -26.88 14.22 8.17
C ASN A 331 -25.39 14.26 8.56
N TRP A 332 -24.65 13.17 8.37
CA TRP A 332 -23.26 13.08 8.79
C TRP A 332 -22.30 13.53 7.69
N ASP A 333 -21.32 14.34 8.09
CA ASP A 333 -20.31 14.90 7.20
C ASP A 333 -19.11 13.97 6.97
N GLY A 334 -19.16 12.72 7.43
CA GLY A 334 -18.06 11.76 7.31
C GLY A 334 -16.95 11.90 8.35
N ALA A 335 -17.06 12.79 9.35
CA ALA A 335 -16.08 12.91 10.43
C ALA A 335 -16.08 11.68 11.36
N MET A 336 -14.99 10.92 11.38
CA MET A 336 -14.79 9.71 12.20
C MET A 336 -14.47 10.02 13.66
N SER A 337 -15.30 10.84 14.30
CA SER A 337 -15.14 11.27 15.69
C SER A 337 -15.52 10.16 16.68
N GLU A 338 -14.68 9.93 17.69
CA GLU A 338 -14.96 9.00 18.80
C GLU A 338 -16.14 9.44 19.68
N HIS A 339 -16.57 10.70 19.57
CA HIS A 339 -17.68 11.26 20.33
C HIS A 339 -19.04 11.14 19.61
N LEU A 340 -19.10 10.50 18.44
CA LEU A 340 -20.31 10.31 17.65
C LEU A 340 -20.62 8.81 17.47
N PRO A 341 -21.89 8.40 17.46
CA PRO A 341 -22.26 7.00 17.17
C PRO A 341 -22.15 6.68 15.67
N VAL A 342 -22.26 7.68 14.79
CA VAL A 342 -22.39 7.51 13.34
C VAL A 342 -21.20 6.77 12.69
N PRO A 343 -19.93 7.02 13.06
CA PRO A 343 -18.79 6.28 12.53
C PRO A 343 -18.89 4.76 12.75
N MET A 344 -19.39 4.33 13.92
CA MET A 344 -19.57 2.91 14.23
C MET A 344 -20.71 2.30 13.42
N ILE A 345 -21.83 3.01 13.29
CA ILE A 345 -22.97 2.60 12.46
C ILE A 345 -22.51 2.40 11.01
N TYR A 346 -21.77 3.38 10.46
CA TYR A 346 -21.22 3.31 9.11
C TYR A 346 -20.29 2.10 8.92
N ALA A 347 -19.30 1.94 9.81
CA ALA A 347 -18.33 0.85 9.70
C ALA A 347 -19.00 -0.54 9.79
N ALA A 348 -19.96 -0.70 10.72
CA ALA A 348 -20.71 -1.94 10.86
C ALA A 348 -21.59 -2.23 9.63
N TRP A 349 -22.27 -1.21 9.10
CA TRP A 349 -23.13 -1.34 7.93
C TRP A 349 -22.34 -1.70 6.68
N MET A 350 -21.24 -0.98 6.39
CA MET A 350 -20.41 -1.24 5.21
C MET A 350 -19.74 -2.61 5.28
N ARG A 351 -19.27 -3.05 6.45
CA ARG A 351 -18.71 -4.40 6.63
C ARG A 351 -19.76 -5.48 6.35
N ALA A 352 -20.97 -5.32 6.90
CA ALA A 352 -22.06 -6.27 6.67
C ALA A 352 -22.54 -6.26 5.21
N LEU A 353 -22.55 -5.09 4.56
CA LEU A 353 -22.86 -4.97 3.14
C LEU A 353 -21.82 -5.69 2.28
N GLN A 354 -20.53 -5.44 2.48
CA GLN A 354 -19.46 -6.12 1.76
C GLN A 354 -19.58 -7.63 1.91
N ASP A 355 -19.76 -8.12 3.13
CA ASP A 355 -19.92 -9.54 3.41
C ASP A 355 -21.08 -10.14 2.60
N ARG A 356 -22.23 -9.45 2.55
CA ARG A 356 -23.35 -9.86 1.71
C ARG A 356 -22.95 -9.89 0.24
N LEU A 357 -22.30 -8.86 -0.29
CA LEU A 357 -21.94 -8.81 -1.71
C LEU A 357 -20.97 -9.93 -2.14
N VAL A 358 -20.08 -10.38 -1.25
CA VAL A 358 -19.00 -11.30 -1.64
C VAL A 358 -19.19 -12.75 -1.18
N ARG A 359 -20.03 -13.00 -0.16
CA ARG A 359 -20.13 -14.31 0.49
C ARG A 359 -20.68 -15.42 -0.43
N ASP A 360 -21.59 -15.08 -1.33
CA ASP A 360 -22.14 -16.04 -2.28
C ASP A 360 -21.09 -16.49 -3.32
N ASP A 361 -20.40 -15.53 -3.93
CA ASP A 361 -19.40 -15.82 -4.97
C ASP A 361 -18.07 -16.38 -4.42
N LEU A 362 -17.60 -15.89 -3.27
CA LEU A 362 -16.30 -16.26 -2.71
C LEU A 362 -16.38 -17.39 -1.67
N GLY A 363 -17.57 -17.70 -1.17
CA GLY A 363 -17.79 -18.76 -0.18
C GLY A 363 -16.90 -18.58 1.07
N PRO A 364 -16.10 -19.59 1.46
CA PRO A 364 -15.22 -19.50 2.63
C PRO A 364 -14.20 -18.35 2.58
N LEU A 365 -13.71 -17.98 1.39
CA LEU A 365 -12.70 -16.92 1.23
C LEU A 365 -13.24 -15.53 1.62
N ALA A 366 -14.57 -15.36 1.68
CA ALA A 366 -15.17 -14.13 2.20
C ALA A 366 -14.77 -13.84 3.65
N GLN A 367 -14.42 -14.87 4.44
CA GLN A 367 -13.99 -14.71 5.84
C GLN A 367 -12.60 -14.05 5.94
N ASP A 368 -11.78 -14.18 4.90
CA ASP A 368 -10.43 -13.61 4.86
C ASP A 368 -10.47 -12.11 4.52
N LEU A 369 -11.59 -11.62 3.96
CA LEU A 369 -11.82 -10.21 3.64
C LEU A 369 -12.22 -9.42 4.89
N THR A 370 -11.24 -9.19 5.77
CA THR A 370 -11.44 -8.50 7.06
C THR A 370 -11.45 -6.97 6.96
N GLU A 371 -10.96 -6.41 5.86
CA GLU A 371 -10.94 -4.98 5.57
C GLU A 371 -12.03 -4.56 4.58
N LEU A 372 -12.38 -3.27 4.57
CA LEU A 372 -13.33 -2.72 3.61
C LEU A 372 -12.64 -2.45 2.26
N PHE A 373 -13.24 -2.90 1.16
CA PHE A 373 -12.83 -2.65 -0.22
C PHE A 373 -13.74 -1.61 -0.88
N PRO A 374 -13.54 -0.31 -0.65
CA PRO A 374 -14.49 0.71 -1.08
C PRO A 374 -14.61 0.86 -2.59
N VAL A 375 -13.51 0.66 -3.33
CA VAL A 375 -13.52 0.68 -4.80
C VAL A 375 -14.38 -0.44 -5.36
N PHE A 376 -14.38 -1.62 -4.73
CA PHE A 376 -15.27 -2.71 -5.12
C PHE A 376 -16.74 -2.31 -4.93
N ILE A 377 -17.12 -1.81 -3.76
CA ILE A 377 -18.50 -1.38 -3.48
C ILE A 377 -18.94 -0.25 -4.43
N ASP A 378 -18.09 0.75 -4.68
CA ASP A 378 -18.40 1.83 -5.63
C ASP A 378 -18.65 1.28 -7.05
N ARG A 379 -17.81 0.35 -7.52
CA ARG A 379 -17.99 -0.28 -8.84
C ARG A 379 -19.27 -1.10 -8.92
N VAL A 380 -19.59 -1.88 -7.89
CA VAL A 380 -20.81 -2.70 -7.81
C VAL A 380 -22.05 -1.82 -7.90
N PHE A 381 -22.14 -0.78 -7.06
CA PHE A 381 -23.32 0.09 -7.03
C PHE A 381 -23.43 1.04 -8.24
N ARG A 382 -22.33 1.31 -8.95
CA ARG A 382 -22.34 2.07 -10.22
C ARG A 382 -22.44 1.19 -11.46
N ASP A 383 -22.50 -0.13 -11.29
CA ASP A 383 -22.43 -1.12 -12.36
C ASP A 383 -21.23 -0.93 -13.31
N THR A 384 -20.08 -0.57 -12.75
CA THR A 384 -18.88 -0.28 -13.56
C THR A 384 -18.30 -1.56 -14.15
N GLY A 385 -18.55 -1.77 -15.44
CA GLY A 385 -18.11 -2.95 -16.17
C GLY A 385 -18.93 -4.20 -15.85
N GLY A 386 -20.22 -4.06 -15.53
CA GLY A 386 -21.12 -5.18 -15.21
C GLY A 386 -21.05 -5.68 -13.77
N ALA A 387 -20.37 -4.93 -12.89
CA ALA A 387 -20.12 -5.34 -11.51
C ALA A 387 -21.39 -5.41 -10.63
N SER A 388 -22.56 -4.98 -11.11
CA SER A 388 -23.82 -5.17 -10.39
C SER A 388 -24.19 -6.65 -10.23
N GLU A 389 -23.56 -7.57 -10.97
CA GLU A 389 -23.72 -9.03 -10.80
C GLU A 389 -23.46 -9.50 -9.36
N TRP A 390 -22.59 -8.81 -8.60
CA TRP A 390 -22.27 -9.12 -7.19
C TRP A 390 -23.40 -8.75 -6.21
N CYS A 391 -24.46 -8.09 -6.69
CA CYS A 391 -25.65 -7.85 -5.90
C CYS A 391 -26.63 -9.03 -5.94
N ASP A 392 -26.54 -9.86 -6.97
CA ASP A 392 -27.36 -11.05 -7.15
C ASP A 392 -26.87 -12.18 -6.24
N ILE A 393 -27.78 -12.93 -5.63
CA ILE A 393 -27.41 -14.17 -4.94
C ILE A 393 -27.61 -15.30 -5.94
N ARG A 394 -26.54 -15.93 -6.43
CA ARG A 394 -26.65 -16.98 -7.48
C ARG A 394 -27.56 -18.14 -7.10
N GLN A 395 -27.71 -18.39 -5.79
CA GLN A 395 -28.52 -19.47 -5.24
C GLN A 395 -29.99 -19.09 -4.98
N SER A 396 -30.37 -17.82 -5.16
CA SER A 396 -31.75 -17.36 -4.99
C SER A 396 -32.54 -17.54 -6.29
N ALA A 397 -33.87 -17.68 -6.18
CA ALA A 397 -34.76 -17.70 -7.34
C ALA A 397 -35.09 -16.29 -7.89
N PRO A 398 -35.26 -15.23 -7.05
CA PRO A 398 -35.38 -13.86 -7.54
C PRO A 398 -34.02 -13.15 -7.59
N VAL A 399 -33.71 -12.48 -8.69
CA VAL A 399 -32.50 -11.65 -8.80
C VAL A 399 -32.59 -10.46 -7.84
N GLU A 400 -31.70 -10.40 -6.86
CA GLU A 400 -31.66 -9.30 -5.90
C GLU A 400 -31.01 -8.02 -6.46
N THR A 401 -31.57 -6.85 -6.11
CA THR A 401 -30.97 -5.56 -6.46
C THR A 401 -29.94 -5.12 -5.42
N CYS A 402 -29.01 -4.24 -5.82
CA CYS A 402 -28.04 -3.67 -4.89
C CYS A 402 -28.70 -2.93 -3.71
N THR A 403 -29.85 -2.29 -3.93
CA THR A 403 -30.65 -1.66 -2.87
C THR A 403 -31.17 -2.69 -1.87
N GLN A 404 -31.64 -3.85 -2.33
CA GLN A 404 -32.09 -4.93 -1.45
C GLN A 404 -30.93 -5.53 -0.63
N ARG A 405 -29.72 -5.58 -1.18
CA ARG A 405 -28.51 -5.97 -0.42
C ARG A 405 -28.12 -4.92 0.62
N ALA A 406 -28.29 -3.64 0.29
CA ALA A 406 -28.03 -2.51 1.19
C ALA A 406 -29.03 -2.43 2.35
N GLU A 407 -30.30 -2.80 2.11
CA GLU A 407 -31.30 -3.00 3.16
C GLU A 407 -30.97 -4.25 4.00
N ILE A 408 -30.23 -4.07 5.10
CA ILE A 408 -30.03 -5.13 6.09
C ILE A 408 -31.35 -5.36 6.85
N ARG A 409 -32.27 -6.10 6.25
CA ARG A 409 -33.37 -6.74 6.95
C ARG A 409 -32.82 -8.01 7.59
N ARG A 410 -33.22 -8.31 8.83
CA ARG A 410 -33.07 -9.67 9.38
C ARG A 410 -33.94 -10.59 8.51
N ALA A 411 -33.35 -11.16 7.47
CA ALA A 411 -33.92 -12.31 6.80
C ALA A 411 -33.45 -13.54 7.57
N HIS A 412 -34.43 -14.24 8.12
CA HIS A 412 -34.43 -15.56 8.77
C HIS A 412 -33.07 -16.23 9.05
N VAL A 413 -32.77 -16.34 10.35
CA VAL A 413 -32.09 -17.55 10.88
C VAL A 413 -33.14 -18.66 10.93
#